data_AF-A0A800CD83-F1
#
_entry.id   AF-A0A800CD83-F1
#
_cell.length_a   1.000
_cell.length_b   1.000
_cell.length_c   1.000
_cell.angle_alpha   90.00
_cell.angle_beta   90.00
_cell.angle_gamma   90.00
#
_symmetry.space_group_name_H-M   'P 1'
#
loop_
_entity.id
_entity.type
_entity.pdbx_description
1 polymer ?
#
loop_
_entity_poly.entity_id
_entity_poly.type
_entity_poly.pdbx_seq_one_letter_code
_entity_poly.pdbx_strand_id
1 'polypeptide(L)'
;MNRMQEKANQSGLTLLELMVVIAVLVAVAALASGSLFGTLEVSREKLTEPEMMAIAEAVRQFKKDTGYYPKQGPFNLNTAGGEIALASLPEESGGTNAEKTRWFYSPANFYQLTRAVSPLAGTGHMLENWRSEAARGWRGPYLKGFTDGYVDIRDGINDGTPDGNAAGNPLTGNNIPDVPGVADPFQFRPEPVGGGTLMDWAETPRLPSPPGRLYEKVTWGRPYLLFGLDAQPLVVCMGPDGEYNTADDIFLDIH
;
A
#
# COMPACT_ATOMS: atom_id res chain seq x y z
N MET A 1 35.88 -55.36 -50.59
CA MET A 1 35.96 -54.17 -49.71
C MET A 1 34.55 -53.79 -49.29
N ASN A 2 34.32 -53.76 -47.98
CA ASN A 2 33.05 -53.47 -47.31
C ASN A 2 32.48 -52.08 -47.62
N ARG A 3 31.15 -51.99 -47.73
CA ARG A 3 30.37 -50.88 -47.16
C ARG A 3 29.02 -51.45 -46.70
N MET A 4 28.97 -51.85 -45.42
CA MET A 4 27.70 -52.06 -44.72
C MET A 4 27.03 -50.70 -44.57
N GLN A 5 25.88 -50.51 -45.21
CA GLN A 5 24.96 -49.42 -44.86
C GLN A 5 24.11 -49.91 -43.69
N GLU A 6 24.37 -49.39 -42.49
CA GLU A 6 23.41 -49.49 -41.39
C GLU A 6 22.15 -48.70 -41.78
N LYS A 7 21.06 -49.41 -42.03
CA LYS A 7 19.72 -48.80 -42.06
C LYS A 7 19.32 -48.51 -40.61
N ALA A 8 19.48 -47.26 -40.19
CA ALA A 8 18.85 -46.75 -38.99
C ALA A 8 17.32 -46.91 -39.14
N ASN A 9 16.75 -47.82 -38.38
CA ASN A 9 15.32 -48.08 -38.36
C ASN A 9 14.64 -46.89 -37.64
N GLN A 10 14.20 -45.90 -38.41
CA GLN A 10 13.41 -44.80 -37.86
C GLN A 10 12.00 -45.32 -37.56
N SER A 11 11.78 -45.77 -36.32
CA SER A 11 10.45 -46.02 -35.78
C SER A 11 9.73 -44.68 -35.61
N GLY A 12 8.88 -44.32 -36.57
CA GLY A 12 8.01 -43.15 -36.46
C GLY A 12 7.03 -43.32 -35.31
N LEU A 13 6.92 -42.28 -34.46
CA LEU A 13 5.91 -42.17 -33.41
C LEU A 13 4.51 -42.44 -33.96
N THR A 14 3.76 -43.30 -33.27
CA THR A 14 2.38 -43.60 -33.68
C THR A 14 1.43 -42.49 -33.22
N LEU A 15 0.35 -42.25 -33.97
CA LEU A 15 -0.67 -41.26 -33.59
C LEU A 15 -1.27 -41.55 -32.21
N LEU A 16 -1.44 -42.83 -31.87
CA LEU A 16 -1.97 -43.27 -30.59
C LEU A 16 -1.05 -42.88 -29.43
N GLU A 17 0.26 -43.02 -29.63
CA GLU A 17 1.27 -42.67 -28.62
C GLU A 17 1.30 -41.16 -28.37
N LEU A 18 1.18 -40.35 -29.42
CA LEU A 18 1.04 -38.91 -29.28
C LEU A 18 -0.25 -38.52 -28.54
N MET A 19 -1.38 -39.19 -28.80
CA MET A 19 -2.64 -38.93 -28.09
C MET A 19 -2.54 -39.27 -26.61
N VAL A 20 -1.92 -40.40 -26.25
CA VAL A 20 -1.71 -40.79 -24.86
C VAL A 20 -0.83 -39.77 -24.14
N VAL A 21 0.26 -39.31 -24.77
CA VAL A 21 1.15 -38.30 -24.20
C VAL A 21 0.40 -36.98 -23.97
N ILE A 22 -0.38 -36.51 -24.93
CA ILE A 22 -1.17 -35.27 -24.77
C ILE A 22 -2.21 -35.43 -23.66
N ALA A 23 -2.90 -36.58 -23.57
CA ALA A 23 -3.86 -36.85 -22.51
C ALA A 23 -3.22 -36.83 -21.11
N VAL A 24 -2.03 -37.42 -20.96
CA VAL A 24 -1.27 -37.39 -19.71
C VAL A 24 -0.78 -35.97 -19.40
N LEU A 25 -0.30 -35.21 -20.40
CA LEU A 25 0.13 -33.82 -20.21
C LEU A 25 -1.01 -32.91 -19.77
N VAL A 26 -2.20 -33.06 -20.35
CA VAL A 26 -3.40 -32.30 -19.93
C VAL A 26 -3.81 -32.66 -18.50
N ALA A 27 -3.81 -33.95 -18.15
CA ALA A 27 -4.12 -34.40 -16.80
C ALA A 27 -3.13 -33.87 -15.76
N VAL A 28 -1.83 -33.92 -16.07
CA VAL A 28 -0.77 -33.37 -15.19
C VAL A 28 -0.87 -31.85 -15.09
N ALA A 29 -1.14 -31.14 -16.18
CA ALA A 29 -1.33 -29.70 -16.17
C ALA A 29 -2.54 -29.29 -15.31
N ALA A 30 -3.65 -30.03 -15.40
CA ALA A 30 -4.84 -29.80 -14.58
C ALA A 30 -4.56 -29.95 -13.08
N LEU A 31 -3.80 -30.98 -12.69
CA LEU A 31 -3.40 -31.20 -11.29
C LEU A 31 -2.39 -30.16 -10.80
N ALA A 32 -1.43 -29.76 -11.64
CA ALA A 32 -0.44 -28.73 -11.33
C ALA A 32 -1.06 -27.35 -11.13
N SER A 33 -2.16 -27.06 -11.84
CA SER A 33 -2.85 -25.77 -11.76
C SER A 33 -3.42 -25.53 -10.36
N GLY A 34 -4.09 -26.51 -9.74
CA GLY A 34 -4.68 -26.35 -8.41
C GLY A 34 -3.65 -26.18 -7.27
N SER A 35 -2.47 -26.77 -7.41
CA SER A 35 -1.42 -26.77 -6.36
C SER A 35 -0.66 -25.45 -6.25
N LEU A 36 -0.53 -24.67 -7.33
CA LEU A 36 0.29 -23.46 -7.33
C LEU A 36 -0.47 -22.24 -6.78
N PHE A 37 -1.77 -22.15 -7.00
CA PHE A 37 -2.56 -21.00 -6.55
C PHE A 37 -2.74 -20.97 -5.02
N GLY A 38 -3.01 -22.12 -4.38
CA GLY A 38 -3.15 -22.18 -2.92
C GLY A 38 -1.85 -21.88 -2.14
N THR A 39 -0.68 -22.17 -2.72
CA THR A 39 0.61 -21.84 -2.07
C THR A 39 0.95 -20.35 -2.09
N LEU A 40 0.45 -19.59 -3.07
CA LEU A 40 0.71 -18.16 -3.17
C LEU A 40 -0.09 -17.36 -2.15
N GLU A 41 -1.34 -17.74 -1.89
CA GLU A 41 -2.23 -17.08 -0.92
C GLU A 41 -1.74 -17.28 0.52
N VAL A 42 -1.39 -18.52 0.89
CA VAL A 42 -0.76 -18.85 2.20
C VAL A 42 0.57 -18.12 2.40
N SER A 43 1.27 -17.76 1.33
CA SER A 43 2.53 -16.99 1.43
C SER A 43 2.28 -15.52 1.73
N ARG A 44 1.15 -14.95 1.27
CA ARG A 44 0.81 -13.54 1.48
C ARG A 44 0.34 -13.26 2.90
N GLU A 45 -0.51 -14.12 3.45
CA GLU A 45 -0.91 -14.05 4.86
C GLU A 45 0.32 -14.06 5.79
N LYS A 46 1.35 -14.85 5.45
CA LYS A 46 2.62 -14.91 6.18
C LYS A 46 3.48 -13.65 6.03
N LEU A 47 3.26 -12.84 5.00
CA LEU A 47 3.94 -11.56 4.80
C LEU A 47 3.22 -10.40 5.48
N THR A 48 1.91 -10.50 5.70
CA THR A 48 1.13 -9.44 6.33
C THR A 48 1.61 -9.10 7.73
N GLU A 49 1.84 -10.11 8.58
CA GLU A 49 2.32 -9.90 9.96
C GLU A 49 3.66 -9.14 10.02
N PRO A 50 4.75 -9.57 9.35
CA PRO A 50 6.02 -8.85 9.40
C PRO A 50 5.94 -7.44 8.77
N GLU A 51 5.10 -7.24 7.74
CA GLU A 51 4.86 -5.92 7.16
C GLU A 51 4.16 -4.97 8.14
N MET A 52 3.08 -5.42 8.79
CA MET A 52 2.38 -4.64 9.81
C MET A 52 3.30 -4.33 11.01
N MET A 53 4.13 -5.28 11.44
CA MET A 53 5.12 -5.04 12.49
C MET A 53 6.15 -3.98 12.11
N ALA A 54 6.60 -3.97 10.86
CA ALA A 54 7.54 -2.96 10.37
C ALA A 54 6.88 -1.57 10.27
N ILE A 55 5.60 -1.49 9.90
CA ILE A 55 4.82 -0.26 9.96
C ILE A 55 4.68 0.23 11.42
N ALA A 56 4.29 -0.66 12.33
CA ALA A 56 4.17 -0.34 13.75
C ALA A 56 5.50 0.18 14.32
N GLU A 57 6.62 -0.45 13.97
CA GLU A 57 7.95 0.01 14.39
C GLU A 57 8.29 1.39 13.81
N ALA A 58 7.96 1.66 12.56
CA ALA A 58 8.15 2.99 11.97
C ALA A 58 7.36 4.07 12.71
N VAL A 59 6.11 3.78 13.08
CA VAL A 59 5.26 4.68 13.89
C VAL A 59 5.85 4.88 15.29
N ARG A 60 6.30 3.82 15.96
CA ARG A 60 6.95 3.91 17.29
C ARG A 60 8.25 4.69 17.23
N GLN A 61 9.06 4.47 16.20
CA GLN A 61 10.32 5.20 16.02
C GLN A 61 10.07 6.67 15.72
N PHE A 62 9.04 7.00 14.92
CA PHE A 62 8.59 8.38 14.71
C PHE A 62 8.23 9.05 16.06
N LYS A 63 7.41 8.38 16.90
CA LYS A 63 7.05 8.89 18.22
C LYS A 63 8.24 9.02 19.15
N LYS A 64 9.15 8.06 19.13
CA LYS A 64 10.37 8.09 19.94
C LYS A 64 11.27 9.26 19.56
N ASP A 65 11.43 9.55 18.27
CA ASP A 65 12.30 10.61 17.78
C ASP A 65 11.65 12.00 17.88
N THR A 66 10.33 12.11 17.70
CA THR A 66 9.67 13.42 17.66
C THR A 66 8.92 13.78 18.94
N GLY A 67 8.51 12.78 19.72
CA GLY A 67 7.60 12.92 20.86
C GLY A 67 6.12 12.83 20.52
N TYR A 68 5.76 12.74 19.23
CA TYR A 68 4.37 12.75 18.73
C TYR A 68 4.13 11.57 17.81
N TYR A 69 2.90 11.06 17.71
CA TYR A 69 2.56 10.20 16.57
C TYR A 69 2.43 11.05 15.29
N PRO A 70 2.40 10.43 14.10
CA PRO A 70 2.09 11.15 12.87
C PRO A 70 0.80 11.98 13.01
N LYS A 71 0.73 13.09 12.29
CA LYS A 71 -0.41 14.02 12.24
C LYS A 71 -0.75 14.68 13.59
N GLN A 72 0.13 14.60 14.60
CA GLN A 72 -0.06 15.23 15.91
C GLN A 72 0.92 16.36 16.19
N GLY A 73 0.53 17.22 17.14
CA GLY A 73 1.36 18.34 17.61
C GLY A 73 1.86 19.17 16.44
N PRO A 74 3.16 19.48 16.35
CA PRO A 74 3.69 20.28 15.24
C PRO A 74 3.55 19.57 13.89
N PHE A 75 3.48 18.24 13.86
CA PHE A 75 3.26 17.46 12.63
C PHE A 75 1.79 17.44 12.19
N ASN A 76 0.90 18.18 12.85
CA ASN A 76 -0.47 18.39 12.40
C ASN A 76 -0.58 19.61 11.46
N LEU A 77 -1.73 19.78 10.83
CA LEU A 77 -2.08 20.98 10.08
C LEU A 77 -2.16 22.20 11.00
N ASN A 78 -1.76 23.36 10.47
CA ASN A 78 -1.85 24.65 11.17
C ASN A 78 -3.28 24.99 11.62
N THR A 79 -4.28 24.65 10.82
CA THR A 79 -5.71 24.82 11.14
C THR A 79 -6.17 23.97 12.31
N ALA A 80 -5.38 22.95 12.69
CA ALA A 80 -5.63 22.05 13.82
C ALA A 80 -4.57 22.20 14.93
N GLY A 81 -3.85 23.32 14.95
CA GLY A 81 -2.87 23.63 16.01
C GLY A 81 -1.48 23.03 15.81
N GLY A 82 -1.16 22.50 14.63
CA GLY A 82 0.20 22.11 14.25
C GLY A 82 0.94 23.19 13.45
N GLU A 83 2.00 22.79 12.75
CA GLU A 83 2.90 23.71 12.02
C GLU A 83 2.87 23.50 10.51
N ILE A 84 2.20 22.44 10.02
CA ILE A 84 2.16 22.13 8.59
C ILE A 84 1.10 23.01 7.92
N ALA A 85 1.53 23.86 7.00
CA ALA A 85 0.62 24.67 6.20
C ALA A 85 -0.01 23.82 5.09
N LEU A 86 -1.32 24.01 4.81
CA LEU A 86 -1.95 23.39 3.63
C LEU A 86 -1.24 23.76 2.32
N ALA A 87 -0.64 24.95 2.25
CA ALA A 87 0.12 25.40 1.09
C ALA A 87 1.46 24.65 0.90
N SER A 88 2.03 24.05 1.95
CA SER A 88 3.27 23.27 1.86
C SER A 88 3.04 21.80 1.54
N LEU A 89 1.78 21.35 1.53
CA LEU A 89 1.44 19.99 1.11
C LEU A 89 1.72 19.79 -0.38
N PRO A 90 2.08 18.56 -0.79
CA PRO A 90 2.34 18.23 -2.19
C PRO A 90 1.14 18.55 -3.11
N GLU A 91 1.39 18.74 -4.41
CA GLU A 91 0.36 19.13 -5.37
C GLU A 91 -0.76 18.07 -5.48
N GLU A 92 -0.39 16.80 -5.37
CA GLU A 92 -1.33 15.67 -5.37
C GLU A 92 -2.34 15.67 -4.21
N SER A 93 -2.11 16.48 -3.17
CA SER A 93 -3.05 16.61 -2.05
C SER A 93 -4.35 17.33 -2.41
N GLY A 94 -4.44 17.93 -3.60
CA GLY A 94 -5.64 18.56 -4.13
C GLY A 94 -5.56 20.08 -4.27
N GLY A 95 -6.52 20.65 -5.00
CA GLY A 95 -6.52 22.07 -5.37
C GLY A 95 -7.17 22.99 -4.34
N THR A 96 -8.01 22.44 -3.46
CA THR A 96 -8.74 23.20 -2.44
C THR A 96 -8.27 22.83 -1.02
N ASN A 97 -8.42 23.76 -0.07
CA ASN A 97 -8.10 23.49 1.33
C ASN A 97 -8.84 22.27 1.89
N ALA A 98 -10.08 22.03 1.46
CA ALA A 98 -10.86 20.88 1.90
C ALA A 98 -10.30 19.55 1.36
N GLU A 99 -9.88 19.51 0.09
CA GLU A 99 -9.21 18.32 -0.48
C GLU A 99 -7.90 18.02 0.23
N LYS A 100 -7.09 19.04 0.45
CA LYS A 100 -5.80 18.91 1.14
C LYS A 100 -5.94 18.39 2.56
N THR A 101 -6.94 18.88 3.29
CA THR A 101 -7.27 18.37 4.63
C THR A 101 -7.70 16.91 4.59
N ARG A 102 -8.57 16.51 3.64
CA ARG A 102 -8.98 15.12 3.48
C ARG A 102 -7.81 14.20 3.11
N TRP A 103 -6.96 14.65 2.18
CA TRP A 103 -5.77 13.91 1.80
C TRP A 103 -4.84 13.71 3.00
N PHE A 104 -4.57 14.77 3.77
CA PHE A 104 -3.69 14.73 4.94
C PHE A 104 -4.18 13.75 6.01
N TYR A 105 -5.47 13.80 6.36
CA TYR A 105 -6.02 12.95 7.42
C TYR A 105 -6.42 11.55 6.97
N SER A 106 -6.35 11.23 5.68
CA SER A 106 -6.63 9.87 5.19
C SER A 106 -5.84 8.82 5.99
N PRO A 107 -6.50 7.79 6.57
CA PRO A 107 -5.82 6.70 7.27
C PRO A 107 -4.85 5.92 6.38
N ALA A 108 -5.06 5.93 5.06
CA ALA A 108 -4.15 5.34 4.08
C ALA A 108 -2.90 6.21 3.78
N ASN A 109 -2.79 7.42 4.37
CA ASN A 109 -1.72 8.36 4.04
C ASN A 109 -0.48 8.17 4.94
N PHE A 110 0.55 7.55 4.38
CA PHE A 110 1.84 7.27 5.03
C PHE A 110 2.91 8.33 4.73
N TYR A 111 2.54 9.50 4.18
CA TYR A 111 3.53 10.49 3.72
C TYR A 111 4.50 10.96 4.81
N GLN A 112 4.11 11.00 6.10
CA GLN A 112 5.02 11.38 7.18
C GLN A 112 5.98 10.26 7.62
N LEU A 113 5.79 9.05 7.13
CA LEU A 113 6.66 7.91 7.43
C LEU A 113 7.59 7.60 6.26
N THR A 114 7.16 7.88 5.02
CA THR A 114 7.90 7.56 3.79
C THR A 114 8.79 8.70 3.28
N ARG A 115 8.58 9.94 3.76
CA ARG A 115 9.36 11.08 3.28
C ARG A 115 10.80 11.08 3.77
N ALA A 116 11.71 11.48 2.88
CA ALA A 116 13.10 11.78 3.25
C ALA A 116 13.22 13.15 3.95
N VAL A 117 12.52 14.15 3.41
CA VAL A 117 12.53 15.52 3.94
C VAL A 117 11.44 15.70 4.98
N SER A 118 11.79 16.35 6.10
CA SER A 118 10.87 16.66 7.19
C SER A 118 9.60 17.36 6.70
N PRO A 119 8.40 16.95 7.15
CA PRO A 119 7.16 17.69 6.93
C PRO A 119 7.19 19.11 7.52
N LEU A 120 8.09 19.37 8.47
CA LEU A 120 8.32 20.68 9.09
C LEU A 120 9.40 21.50 8.36
N ALA A 121 9.87 21.05 7.20
CA ALA A 121 10.90 21.76 6.46
C ALA A 121 10.49 23.22 6.16
N GLY A 122 11.35 24.16 6.55
CA GLY A 122 11.12 25.59 6.36
C GLY A 122 10.14 26.24 7.34
N THR A 123 9.59 25.50 8.33
CA THR A 123 8.77 26.11 9.39
C THR A 123 9.62 26.74 10.49
N GLY A 124 10.90 26.36 10.60
CA GLY A 124 11.78 26.79 11.68
C GLY A 124 11.50 26.08 13.02
N HIS A 125 10.61 25.09 13.03
CA HIS A 125 10.28 24.33 14.23
C HIS A 125 11.48 23.49 14.69
N MET A 126 11.69 23.37 16.01
CA MET A 126 12.87 22.68 16.55
C MET A 126 12.98 21.19 16.21
N LEU A 127 11.85 20.57 15.83
CA LEU A 127 11.80 19.16 15.41
C LEU A 127 12.01 18.97 13.90
N GLU A 128 12.19 20.05 13.13
CA GLU A 128 12.49 19.99 11.69
C GLU A 128 13.74 19.17 11.40
N ASN A 129 14.75 19.28 12.26
CA ASN A 129 16.04 18.61 12.13
C ASN A 129 16.32 17.75 13.36
N TRP A 130 17.06 16.65 13.18
CA TRP A 130 17.55 15.86 14.30
C TRP A 130 18.53 16.67 15.17
N ARG A 131 18.27 16.67 16.48
CA ARG A 131 19.13 17.28 17.50
C ARG A 131 19.63 16.21 18.45
N SER A 132 20.93 15.92 18.38
CA SER A 132 21.55 14.87 19.20
C SER A 132 21.50 15.20 20.69
N GLU A 133 21.55 16.48 21.08
CA GLU A 133 21.55 16.90 22.48
C GLU A 133 20.20 16.64 23.16
N ALA A 134 19.11 16.82 22.41
CA ALA A 134 17.75 16.55 22.90
C ALA A 134 17.32 15.10 22.66
N ALA A 135 18.08 14.34 21.85
CA ALA A 135 17.63 13.07 21.26
C ALA A 135 16.22 13.18 20.66
N ARG A 136 15.97 14.29 19.97
CA ARG A 136 14.68 14.64 19.39
C ARG A 136 14.84 15.29 18.02
N GLY A 137 13.83 15.11 17.17
CA GLY A 137 13.71 15.73 15.86
C GLY A 137 13.52 14.72 14.73
N TRP A 138 13.44 15.22 13.52
CA TRP A 138 13.21 14.40 12.34
C TRP A 138 14.41 13.51 11.98
N ARG A 139 14.18 12.19 11.86
CA ARG A 139 15.15 11.19 11.35
C ARG A 139 14.61 10.33 10.22
N GLY A 140 13.52 10.77 9.59
CA GLY A 140 12.88 10.05 8.50
C GLY A 140 13.80 9.89 7.27
N PRO A 141 13.46 9.01 6.32
CA PRO A 141 12.23 8.20 6.30
C PRO A 141 12.25 7.11 7.37
N TYR A 142 11.11 6.88 8.01
CA TYR A 142 10.93 5.84 9.03
C TYR A 142 10.51 4.51 8.41
N LEU A 143 9.77 4.56 7.30
CA LEU A 143 9.40 3.41 6.51
C LEU A 143 10.26 3.37 5.25
N LYS A 144 10.90 2.23 4.99
CA LYS A 144 11.77 2.00 3.83
C LYS A 144 11.58 0.58 3.31
N GLY A 145 11.71 0.39 2.01
CA GLY A 145 11.69 -0.94 1.39
C GLY A 145 10.29 -1.54 1.22
N PHE A 146 9.24 -0.76 1.48
CA PHE A 146 7.88 -1.10 1.09
C PHE A 146 7.65 -0.71 -0.37
N THR A 147 6.62 -1.30 -0.97
CA THR A 147 6.24 -0.91 -2.31
C THR A 147 5.36 0.33 -2.24
N ASP A 148 6.03 1.48 -2.22
CA ASP A 148 5.39 2.78 -2.19
C ASP A 148 4.62 3.02 -3.48
N GLY A 149 3.41 3.54 -3.35
CA GLY A 149 2.58 3.94 -4.48
C GLY A 149 1.50 4.91 -4.05
N TYR A 150 0.79 5.43 -5.05
CA TYR A 150 -0.28 6.38 -4.89
C TYR A 150 -1.60 5.65 -5.12
N VAL A 151 -2.44 5.57 -4.09
CA VAL A 151 -3.75 4.89 -4.12
C VAL A 151 -4.89 5.90 -4.21
N ASP A 152 -5.91 5.61 -5.03
CA ASP A 152 -7.18 6.34 -4.94
C ASP A 152 -8.10 5.69 -3.92
N ILE A 153 -8.59 6.51 -3.00
CA ILE A 153 -9.50 6.08 -1.93
C ILE A 153 -10.58 7.15 -1.73
N ARG A 154 -11.48 6.95 -0.77
CA ARG A 154 -12.42 7.98 -0.33
C ARG A 154 -12.33 8.26 1.16
N ASP A 155 -12.93 9.39 1.54
CA ASP A 155 -12.89 9.93 2.90
C ASP A 155 -13.88 9.28 3.87
N GLY A 156 -14.61 8.23 3.52
CA GLY A 156 -15.57 7.58 4.43
C GLY A 156 -14.95 6.97 5.68
N ILE A 157 -13.64 6.71 5.67
CA ILE A 157 -12.82 6.31 6.84
C ILE A 157 -12.08 7.49 7.50
N ASN A 158 -12.37 8.73 7.10
CA ASN A 158 -11.71 9.93 7.58
C ASN A 158 -12.73 10.83 8.29
N ASP A 159 -12.49 11.16 9.54
CA ASP A 159 -13.34 12.07 10.34
C ASP A 159 -12.78 13.50 10.44
N GLY A 160 -11.71 13.79 9.69
CA GLY A 160 -11.00 15.06 9.71
C GLY A 160 -9.96 15.18 10.82
N THR A 161 -9.61 14.08 11.48
CA THR A 161 -8.65 14.04 12.60
C THR A 161 -7.54 13.01 12.37
N PRO A 162 -6.48 13.00 13.21
CA PRO A 162 -5.47 11.94 13.19
C PRO A 162 -6.01 10.54 13.48
N ASP A 163 -7.16 10.42 14.17
CA ASP A 163 -7.73 9.13 14.55
C ASP A 163 -8.43 8.43 13.39
N GLY A 164 -9.03 9.19 12.48
CA GLY A 164 -9.88 8.66 11.41
C GLY A 164 -11.17 8.03 11.95
N ASN A 165 -11.94 7.43 11.03
CA ASN A 165 -13.18 6.72 11.35
C ASN A 165 -13.02 5.22 11.02
N ALA A 166 -12.57 4.43 12.00
CA ALA A 166 -12.40 3.00 11.83
C ALA A 166 -13.72 2.25 11.54
N ALA A 167 -14.87 2.78 11.93
CA ALA A 167 -16.18 2.22 11.58
C ALA A 167 -16.69 2.63 10.18
N GLY A 168 -15.91 3.44 9.46
CA GLY A 168 -16.24 3.98 8.15
C GLY A 168 -16.10 2.96 7.01
N ASN A 169 -16.17 3.46 5.77
CA ASN A 169 -15.91 2.65 4.58
C ASN A 169 -15.06 3.44 3.56
N PRO A 170 -13.91 2.90 3.13
CA PRO A 170 -12.96 3.61 2.27
C PRO A 170 -13.43 3.80 0.82
N LEU A 171 -14.59 3.23 0.45
CA LEU A 171 -15.24 3.36 -0.85
C LEU A 171 -16.41 4.36 -0.84
N THR A 172 -16.68 4.99 0.30
CA THR A 172 -17.79 5.95 0.47
C THR A 172 -17.29 7.35 0.74
N GLY A 173 -18.11 8.37 0.43
CA GLY A 173 -17.75 9.77 0.62
C GLY A 173 -17.07 10.42 -0.60
N ASN A 174 -16.26 11.44 -0.36
CA ASN A 174 -15.54 12.18 -1.39
C ASN A 174 -14.26 11.46 -1.81
N ASN A 175 -13.94 11.52 -3.11
CA ASN A 175 -12.68 11.00 -3.63
C ASN A 175 -11.47 11.72 -3.01
N ILE A 176 -10.49 10.92 -2.61
CA ILE A 176 -9.15 11.35 -2.22
C ILE A 176 -8.18 10.68 -3.21
N PRO A 177 -7.78 11.42 -4.25
CA PRO A 177 -6.83 10.89 -5.20
C PRO A 177 -5.41 10.79 -4.63
N ASP A 178 -4.62 9.90 -5.23
CA ASP A 178 -3.15 9.88 -5.12
C ASP A 178 -2.64 9.99 -3.67
N VAL A 179 -3.18 9.16 -2.79
CA VAL A 179 -2.72 9.05 -1.40
C VAL A 179 -1.45 8.20 -1.37
N PRO A 180 -0.31 8.69 -0.85
CA PRO A 180 0.89 7.89 -0.74
C PRO A 180 0.68 6.85 0.36
N GLY A 181 0.45 5.61 -0.07
CA GLY A 181 0.09 4.50 0.78
C GLY A 181 1.12 3.38 0.72
N VAL A 182 0.90 2.40 1.58
CA VAL A 182 1.65 1.14 1.62
C VAL A 182 0.66 0.03 1.30
N ALA A 183 0.94 -0.74 0.26
CA ALA A 183 0.08 -1.85 -0.11
C ALA A 183 0.40 -3.10 0.70
N ASP A 184 -0.63 -3.85 1.04
CA ASP A 184 -0.54 -5.20 1.60
C ASP A 184 -0.04 -6.22 0.54
N PRO A 185 0.32 -7.45 0.93
CA PRO A 185 0.94 -8.41 0.02
C PRO A 185 -0.08 -9.12 -0.89
N PHE A 186 -1.36 -8.81 -0.72
CA PHE A 186 -2.44 -9.39 -1.52
C PHE A 186 -2.51 -8.76 -2.91
N GLN A 187 -3.30 -9.34 -3.80
CA GLN A 187 -3.43 -8.85 -5.17
C GLN A 187 -4.89 -8.81 -5.58
N PHE A 188 -5.40 -7.60 -5.69
CA PHE A 188 -6.76 -7.28 -6.08
C PHE A 188 -6.77 -6.44 -7.33
N ARG A 189 -7.91 -6.48 -8.03
CA ARG A 189 -8.21 -5.50 -9.07
C ARG A 189 -8.73 -4.22 -8.41
N PRO A 190 -8.59 -3.07 -9.09
CA PRO A 190 -9.29 -1.86 -8.69
C PRO A 190 -10.80 -2.09 -8.58
N GLU A 191 -11.42 -1.42 -7.61
CA GLU A 191 -12.84 -1.53 -7.31
C GLU A 191 -13.65 -0.52 -8.15
N PRO A 192 -14.59 -0.95 -9.00
CA PRO A 192 -15.41 -0.04 -9.79
C PRO A 192 -16.44 0.67 -8.91
N VAL A 193 -16.33 1.99 -8.76
CA VAL A 193 -17.23 2.80 -7.93
C VAL A 193 -17.71 4.05 -8.68
N GLY A 194 -19.02 4.13 -8.92
CA GLY A 194 -19.67 5.34 -9.44
C GLY A 194 -19.13 5.84 -10.79
N GLY A 195 -18.75 4.93 -11.68
CA GLY A 195 -18.23 5.27 -13.02
C GLY A 195 -16.72 5.50 -13.09
N GLY A 196 -15.99 5.37 -11.98
CA GLY A 196 -14.52 5.31 -11.92
C GLY A 196 -14.01 4.07 -11.20
N THR A 197 -12.72 4.05 -10.88
CA THR A 197 -12.05 3.00 -10.09
C THR A 197 -11.52 3.58 -8.78
N LEU A 198 -11.57 2.80 -7.72
CA LEU A 198 -10.91 3.06 -6.43
C LEU A 198 -9.99 1.90 -6.11
N MET A 199 -9.10 2.10 -5.13
CA MET A 199 -8.05 1.15 -4.77
C MET A 199 -7.16 0.80 -5.97
N ASP A 200 -7.12 1.66 -6.98
CA ASP A 200 -6.12 1.59 -8.04
C ASP A 200 -4.83 2.25 -7.55
N TRP A 201 -3.72 1.68 -7.99
CA TRP A 201 -2.39 2.10 -7.55
C TRP A 201 -1.58 2.62 -8.73
N ALA A 202 -0.73 3.59 -8.45
CA ALA A 202 0.20 4.15 -9.40
C ALA A 202 1.58 4.33 -8.79
N GLU A 203 2.61 4.28 -9.64
CA GLU A 203 3.99 4.59 -9.22
C GLU A 203 4.23 6.10 -9.10
N THR A 204 3.44 6.89 -9.83
CA THR A 204 3.51 8.36 -9.83
C THR A 204 2.14 8.96 -9.57
N PRO A 205 2.04 10.08 -8.84
CA PRO A 205 0.77 10.76 -8.65
C PRO A 205 0.29 11.35 -9.99
N ARG A 206 -1.00 11.63 -10.12
CA ARG A 206 -1.50 12.30 -11.32
C ARG A 206 -0.90 13.70 -11.41
N LEU A 207 -0.22 13.98 -12.52
CA LEU A 207 0.30 15.30 -12.80
C LEU A 207 -0.79 16.14 -13.47
N PRO A 208 -0.84 17.46 -13.21
CA PRO A 208 -1.73 18.37 -13.93
C PRO A 208 -1.34 18.48 -15.41
N SER A 209 -0.11 18.12 -15.79
CA SER A 209 0.41 18.22 -17.16
C SER A 209 1.58 17.25 -17.41
N PRO A 210 1.47 16.30 -18.36
CA PRO A 210 0.26 15.95 -19.11
C PRO A 210 -0.82 15.39 -18.17
N PRO A 211 -2.11 15.65 -18.44
CA PRO A 211 -3.19 15.16 -17.59
C PRO A 211 -3.28 13.64 -17.70
N GLY A 212 -3.10 12.96 -16.58
CA GLY A 212 -3.22 11.51 -16.52
C GLY A 212 -2.19 10.89 -15.60
N ARG A 213 -2.42 9.61 -15.33
CA ARG A 213 -1.54 8.80 -14.49
C ARG A 213 -0.58 8.06 -15.41
N LEU A 214 0.71 8.17 -15.14
CA LEU A 214 1.69 7.29 -15.75
C LEU A 214 1.86 6.09 -14.79
N TYR A 215 1.92 4.87 -15.35
CA TYR A 215 2.21 3.65 -14.59
C TYR A 215 1.14 3.19 -13.60
N GLU A 216 -0.11 3.09 -14.05
CA GLU A 216 -1.18 2.38 -13.32
C GLU A 216 -0.89 0.89 -13.21
N LYS A 217 -1.11 0.34 -12.02
CA LYS A 217 -0.94 -1.08 -11.74
C LYS A 217 -2.28 -1.79 -11.91
N VAL A 218 -2.29 -2.80 -12.79
CA VAL A 218 -3.51 -3.57 -13.14
C VAL A 218 -4.05 -4.38 -11.95
N THR A 219 -3.14 -4.90 -11.13
CA THR A 219 -3.46 -5.62 -9.89
C THR A 219 -2.44 -5.25 -8.83
N TRP A 220 -2.89 -4.96 -7.62
CA TRP A 220 -2.05 -4.55 -6.50
C TRP A 220 -2.72 -4.87 -5.15
N GLY A 221 -2.04 -4.63 -4.02
CA GLY A 221 -2.61 -4.84 -2.68
C GLY A 221 -3.65 -3.79 -2.30
N ARG A 222 -4.34 -3.99 -1.17
CA ARG A 222 -5.12 -2.91 -0.54
C ARG A 222 -4.20 -2.04 0.32
N PRO A 223 -4.55 -0.77 0.58
CA PRO A 223 -3.73 0.05 1.46
C PRO A 223 -3.84 -0.45 2.90
N TYR A 224 -2.70 -0.59 3.58
CA TYR A 224 -2.70 -0.57 5.03
C TYR A 224 -3.31 0.75 5.51
N LEU A 225 -4.05 0.71 6.62
CA LEU A 225 -4.69 1.88 7.21
C LEU A 225 -4.13 2.10 8.62
N LEU A 226 -3.91 3.36 8.98
CA LEU A 226 -3.44 3.78 10.29
C LEU A 226 -4.52 4.62 10.98
N PHE A 227 -5.06 4.12 12.10
CA PHE A 227 -6.11 4.75 12.89
C PHE A 227 -5.66 5.05 14.32
N GLY A 228 -6.50 5.81 15.05
CA GLY A 228 -6.44 5.94 16.51
C GLY A 228 -5.17 6.58 17.05
N LEU A 229 -4.49 7.42 16.27
CA LEU A 229 -3.19 7.98 16.63
C LEU A 229 -3.21 8.77 17.95
N ASP A 230 -4.32 9.44 18.30
CA ASP A 230 -4.49 10.22 19.54
C ASP A 230 -4.79 9.35 20.77
N ALA A 231 -5.28 8.12 20.57
CA ALA A 231 -5.69 7.23 21.67
C ALA A 231 -4.94 5.88 21.67
N GLN A 232 -5.30 5.01 20.73
CA GLN A 232 -4.76 3.65 20.58
C GLN A 232 -4.39 3.46 19.11
N PRO A 233 -3.14 3.78 18.73
CA PRO A 233 -2.75 3.71 17.34
C PRO A 233 -2.80 2.25 16.86
N LEU A 234 -3.35 2.07 15.68
CA LEU A 234 -3.71 0.76 15.15
C LEU A 234 -3.40 0.72 13.65
N VAL A 235 -2.73 -0.35 13.22
CA VAL A 235 -2.58 -0.68 11.79
C VAL A 235 -3.63 -1.71 11.41
N VAL A 236 -4.27 -1.51 10.27
CA VAL A 236 -5.30 -2.41 9.73
C VAL A 236 -4.91 -2.86 8.32
N CYS A 237 -5.09 -4.15 8.06
CA CYS A 237 -5.02 -4.78 6.74
C CYS A 237 -6.39 -5.35 6.40
N MET A 238 -6.83 -5.21 5.14
CA MET A 238 -8.15 -5.68 4.67
C MET A 238 -8.20 -7.20 4.41
N GLY A 239 -7.20 -7.94 4.88
CA GLY A 239 -7.18 -9.40 4.76
C GLY A 239 -7.17 -9.96 3.32
N PRO A 240 -7.36 -11.28 3.20
CA PRO A 240 -7.45 -11.98 1.93
C PRO A 240 -8.62 -11.59 1.03
N ASP A 241 -9.74 -11.10 1.57
CA ASP A 241 -10.88 -10.67 0.75
C ASP A 241 -10.71 -9.26 0.16
N GLY A 242 -9.87 -8.44 0.80
CA GLY A 242 -9.55 -7.09 0.36
C GLY A 242 -10.74 -6.13 0.49
N GLU A 243 -11.74 -6.48 1.30
CA GLU A 243 -12.88 -5.67 1.67
C GLU A 243 -12.67 -5.14 3.09
N TYR A 244 -12.95 -3.86 3.30
CA TYR A 244 -12.77 -3.26 4.62
C TYR A 244 -13.99 -3.52 5.51
N ASN A 245 -13.74 -3.77 6.80
CA ASN A 245 -14.72 -4.02 7.85
C ASN A 245 -15.43 -5.37 7.70
N THR A 246 -14.66 -6.39 7.31
CA THR A 246 -15.07 -7.79 7.20
C THR A 246 -14.39 -8.64 8.29
N ALA A 247 -14.69 -9.94 8.34
CA ALA A 247 -14.25 -10.80 9.44
C ALA A 247 -12.78 -11.22 9.36
N ASP A 248 -12.15 -11.07 8.19
CA ASP A 248 -10.76 -11.43 7.91
C ASP A 248 -9.80 -10.23 7.98
N ASP A 249 -10.31 -9.03 8.27
CA ASP A 249 -9.49 -7.87 8.60
C ASP A 249 -8.49 -8.21 9.72
N ILE A 250 -7.24 -7.80 9.52
CA ILE A 250 -6.16 -8.03 10.48
C ILE A 250 -5.82 -6.70 11.15
N PHE A 251 -5.87 -6.71 12.47
CA PHE A 251 -5.66 -5.55 13.34
C PHE A 251 -4.37 -5.73 14.15
N LEU A 252 -3.50 -4.71 14.16
CA LEU A 252 -2.29 -4.69 14.98
C LEU A 252 -2.19 -3.39 15.78
N ASP A 253 -2.34 -3.50 17.10
CA ASP A 253 -2.18 -2.40 18.03
C ASP A 253 -0.72 -1.95 18.15
N ILE A 254 -0.50 -0.64 18.18
CA ILE A 254 0.81 0.00 18.32
C ILE A 254 0.95 0.57 19.74
N HIS A 255 1.30 -0.29 20.68
CA HIS A 255 1.66 0.10 22.04
C HIS A 255 3.11 0.61 22.16
#